data_AF-A0A7V3IYC6-F1
#
_entry.id   AF-A0A7V3IYC6-F1
#
_cell.length_a   1.000
_cell.length_b   1.000
_cell.length_c   1.000
_cell.angle_alpha   90.00
_cell.angle_beta   90.00
_cell.angle_gamma   90.00
#
_symmetry.space_group_name_H-M   'P 1'
#
loop_
_entity.id
_entity.type
_entity.pdbx_description
1 polymer ?
#
loop_
_entity_poly.entity_id
_entity_poly.type
_entity_poly.pdbx_seq_one_letter_code
_entity_poly.pdbx_strand_id
1 'polypeptide(L)'
;MTDQAVMELAPQLGVRAACEAVGAAQASYYRRQRQSPPPPRPEPISHRQRRQPRALSAAEQQVILDTLHSDRFADVAPAEVWATLLDEGVYLGSHSTFYRLLRQAGEVRERLGSALSAWRSQPGIT
;
A
#
# COMPACT_ATOMS: atom_id res chain seq x y z
N MET A 1 21.22 19.44 -40.45
CA MET A 1 20.26 20.41 -41.03
C MET A 1 18.82 19.93 -40.87
N THR A 2 18.48 18.70 -41.28
CA THR A 2 17.12 18.14 -41.15
C THR A 2 16.62 18.03 -39.72
N ASP A 3 17.47 17.65 -38.75
CA ASP A 3 17.04 17.50 -37.35
C ASP A 3 16.58 18.84 -36.71
N GLN A 4 17.19 19.97 -37.06
CA GLN A 4 16.78 21.29 -36.57
C GLN A 4 15.40 21.67 -37.10
N ALA A 5 15.18 21.49 -38.41
CA ALA A 5 13.86 21.72 -39.02
C ALA A 5 12.77 20.80 -38.43
N VAL A 6 13.11 19.55 -38.10
CA VAL A 6 12.17 18.65 -37.40
C VAL A 6 11.87 19.15 -35.98
N MET A 7 12.86 19.65 -35.25
CA MET A 7 12.63 20.22 -33.91
C MET A 7 11.75 21.49 -33.93
N GLU A 8 11.87 22.33 -34.96
CA GLU A 8 11.05 23.53 -35.14
C GLU A 8 9.59 23.20 -35.49
N LEU A 9 9.37 22.19 -36.33
CA LEU A 9 8.03 21.81 -36.81
C LEU A 9 7.30 20.86 -35.85
N ALA A 10 8.02 20.03 -35.08
CA ALA A 10 7.43 19.01 -34.23
C ALA A 10 6.41 19.52 -33.18
N PRO A 11 6.58 20.70 -32.53
CA PRO A 11 5.58 21.22 -31.60
C PRO A 11 4.23 21.55 -32.25
N GLN A 12 4.20 21.82 -33.56
CA GLN A 12 3.00 22.22 -34.29
C GLN A 12 2.34 21.03 -35.01
N LEU A 13 3.14 20.13 -35.58
CA LEU A 13 2.67 19.04 -36.44
C LEU A 13 2.81 17.64 -35.81
N GLY A 14 3.55 17.53 -34.70
CA GLY A 14 4.05 16.26 -34.19
C GLY A 14 5.28 15.75 -34.95
N VAL A 15 6.10 14.95 -34.26
CA VAL A 15 7.41 14.48 -34.76
C VAL A 15 7.29 13.72 -36.09
N ARG A 16 6.24 12.92 -36.27
CA ARG A 16 6.05 12.13 -37.49
C ARG A 16 5.82 13.01 -38.71
N ALA A 17 4.86 13.93 -38.65
CA ALA A 17 4.54 14.82 -39.75
C ALA A 17 5.68 15.79 -40.04
N ALA A 18 6.41 16.25 -39.01
CA ALA A 18 7.62 17.04 -39.19
C ALA A 18 8.74 16.27 -39.93
N CYS A 19 8.95 14.99 -39.59
CA CYS A 19 9.90 14.13 -40.31
C CYS A 19 9.48 13.94 -41.79
N GLU A 20 8.20 13.70 -42.05
CA GLU A 20 7.64 13.55 -43.41
C GLU A 20 7.83 14.85 -44.22
N ALA A 21 7.52 16.02 -43.64
CA ALA A 21 7.63 17.32 -44.31
C ALA A 21 9.07 17.70 -44.69
N VAL A 22 10.05 17.29 -43.89
CA VAL A 22 11.48 17.59 -44.09
C VAL A 22 12.19 16.50 -44.90
N GLY A 23 11.49 15.40 -45.23
CA GLY A 23 12.08 14.26 -45.94
C GLY A 23 13.07 13.45 -45.08
N ALA A 24 12.92 13.50 -43.75
CA ALA A 24 13.77 12.79 -42.80
C ALA A 24 13.15 11.43 -42.40
N ALA A 25 13.97 10.38 -42.34
CA ALA A 25 13.53 9.10 -41.78
C ALA A 25 13.33 9.22 -40.25
N GLN A 26 12.10 8.99 -39.78
CA GLN A 26 11.72 9.10 -38.36
C GLN A 26 12.62 8.25 -37.44
N ALA A 27 12.96 7.02 -37.87
CA ALA A 27 13.85 6.14 -37.10
C ALA A 27 15.25 6.74 -36.90
N SER A 28 15.80 7.39 -37.92
CA SER A 28 17.11 8.04 -37.86
C SER A 28 17.09 9.28 -36.98
N TYR A 29 16.01 10.07 -37.02
CA TYR A 29 15.79 11.19 -36.11
C TYR A 29 15.82 10.73 -34.65
N TYR A 30 15.02 9.71 -34.27
CA TYR A 30 15.02 9.20 -32.90
C TYR A 30 16.38 8.61 -32.48
N ARG A 31 17.08 7.92 -33.39
CA ARG A 31 18.42 7.37 -33.07
C ARG A 31 19.43 8.48 -32.79
N ARG A 32 19.40 9.60 -33.52
CA ARG A 32 20.26 10.77 -33.29
C ARG A 32 19.90 11.53 -32.03
N GLN A 33 18.61 11.59 -31.69
CA GLN A 33 18.15 12.25 -30.46
C GLN A 33 18.28 11.41 -29.18
N ARG A 34 18.55 10.10 -29.32
CA ARG A 34 18.81 9.24 -28.15
C ARG A 34 20.12 9.65 -27.47
N GLN A 35 20.00 10.25 -26.30
CA GLN A 35 21.13 10.42 -25.39
C GLN A 35 21.60 9.04 -24.90
N SER A 36 22.88 8.74 -25.13
CA SER A 36 23.54 7.51 -24.68
C SER A 36 24.81 7.90 -23.93
N PRO A 37 24.94 7.52 -22.64
CA PRO A 37 24.01 6.69 -21.87
C PRO A 37 22.71 7.43 -21.52
N PRO A 38 21.60 6.70 -21.28
CA PRO A 38 20.35 7.31 -20.84
C PRO A 38 20.56 8.06 -19.51
N PRO A 39 19.78 9.12 -19.24
CA PRO A 39 19.88 9.85 -17.99
C PRO A 39 19.69 8.91 -16.79
N PRO A 40 20.35 9.19 -15.66
CA PRO A 40 20.26 8.36 -14.47
C PRO A 40 18.80 8.26 -14.04
N ARG A 41 18.32 7.03 -13.86
CA ARG A 41 16.99 6.79 -13.30
C ARG A 41 17.03 7.14 -11.81
N PRO A 42 15.95 7.70 -11.25
CA PRO A 42 15.85 7.84 -9.80
C PRO A 42 16.04 6.48 -9.14
N GLU A 43 16.72 6.46 -8.00
CA GLU A 43 16.94 5.23 -7.25
C GLU A 43 15.58 4.56 -6.92
N PRO A 44 15.42 3.26 -7.22
CA PRO A 44 14.20 2.56 -6.86
C PRO A 44 13.99 2.58 -5.34
N ILE A 45 12.84 3.06 -4.90
CA ILE A 45 12.44 2.96 -3.48
C ILE A 45 12.43 1.47 -3.11
N SER A 46 13.09 1.11 -2.01
CA SER A 46 13.14 -0.28 -1.55
C SER A 46 11.74 -0.79 -1.21
N HIS A 47 11.48 -2.08 -1.41
CA HIS A 47 10.16 -2.67 -1.13
C HIS A 47 9.68 -2.44 0.31
N ARG A 48 10.60 -2.36 1.28
CA ARG A 48 10.29 -2.10 2.70
C ARG A 48 9.78 -0.68 2.95
N GLN A 49 10.22 0.29 2.15
CA GLN A 49 9.83 1.70 2.29
C GLN A 49 8.59 2.05 1.46
N ARG A 50 8.15 1.16 0.56
CA ARG A 50 6.95 1.38 -0.25
C ARG A 50 5.70 1.24 0.61
N ARG A 51 4.97 2.34 0.79
CA ARG A 51 3.63 2.30 1.37
C ARG A 51 2.64 1.76 0.34
N GLN A 52 1.89 0.72 0.71
CA GLN A 52 0.81 0.22 -0.12
C GLN A 52 -0.36 1.22 -0.09
N PRO A 53 -0.95 1.62 -1.24
CA PRO A 53 -2.06 2.57 -1.27
C PRO A 53 -3.29 2.11 -0.48
N ARG A 54 -3.48 0.79 -0.34
CA ARG A 54 -4.57 0.17 0.44
C ARG A 54 -4.18 -0.19 1.88
N ALA A 55 -3.00 0.24 2.35
CA ALA A 55 -2.63 0.03 3.75
C ALA A 55 -3.43 0.97 4.65
N LEU A 56 -3.89 0.44 5.78
CA LEU A 56 -4.51 1.21 6.86
C LEU A 56 -3.62 2.42 7.21
N SER A 57 -4.24 3.59 7.20
CA SER A 57 -3.67 4.82 7.74
C SER A 57 -3.41 4.69 9.24
N ALA A 58 -2.54 5.55 9.77
CA ALA A 58 -2.27 5.59 11.21
C ALA A 58 -3.55 5.86 12.02
N ALA A 59 -4.46 6.69 11.50
CA ALA A 59 -5.74 6.98 12.15
C ALA A 59 -6.64 5.73 12.23
N GLU A 60 -6.78 4.97 11.14
CA GLU A 60 -7.57 3.73 11.15
C GLU A 60 -6.95 2.67 12.07
N GLN A 61 -5.62 2.59 12.12
CA GLN A 61 -4.93 1.70 13.07
C GLN A 61 -5.21 2.09 14.52
N GLN A 62 -5.23 3.40 14.82
CA GLN A 62 -5.52 3.90 16.15
C GLN A 62 -6.94 3.58 16.58
N VAL A 63 -7.94 3.73 15.70
CA VAL A 63 -9.33 3.37 16.00
C VAL A 63 -9.47 1.90 16.42
N ILE A 64 -8.75 1.00 15.74
CA ILE A 64 -8.74 -0.43 16.10
C ILE A 64 -8.12 -0.64 17.49
N LEU A 65 -7.01 0.03 17.79
CA LEU A 65 -6.35 -0.06 19.09
C LEU A 65 -7.22 0.51 20.21
N ASP A 66 -7.80 1.70 20.01
CA ASP A 66 -8.70 2.33 20.98
C ASP A 66 -9.91 1.45 21.26
N THR A 67 -10.46 0.78 20.24
CA THR A 67 -11.56 -0.18 20.41
C THR A 67 -11.12 -1.36 21.27
N LEU A 68 -9.94 -1.94 20.97
CA LEU A 68 -9.36 -3.03 21.75
C LEU A 68 -8.98 -2.63 23.19
N HIS A 69 -8.71 -1.35 23.43
CA HIS A 69 -8.35 -0.79 24.74
C HIS A 69 -9.54 -0.20 25.51
N SER A 70 -10.72 -0.14 24.89
CA SER A 70 -11.91 0.36 25.55
C SER A 70 -12.29 -0.52 26.76
N ASP A 71 -12.86 0.10 27.79
CA ASP A 71 -13.29 -0.60 29.02
C ASP A 71 -14.19 -1.81 28.73
N ARG A 72 -14.96 -1.74 27.63
CA ARG A 72 -15.84 -2.82 27.16
C ARG A 72 -15.07 -4.08 26.74
N PHE A 73 -13.87 -3.93 26.20
CA PHE A 73 -13.11 -4.99 25.55
C PHE A 73 -11.73 -5.24 26.18
N ALA A 74 -11.40 -4.53 27.27
CA ALA A 74 -10.09 -4.57 27.92
C ALA A 74 -9.62 -5.99 28.28
N ASP A 75 -10.54 -6.84 28.76
CA ASP A 75 -10.29 -8.23 29.18
C ASP A 75 -10.76 -9.29 28.18
N VAL A 76 -11.26 -8.87 27.01
CA VAL A 76 -11.85 -9.77 26.01
C VAL A 76 -10.80 -10.20 24.99
N ALA A 77 -10.86 -11.45 24.53
CA ALA A 77 -9.91 -11.93 23.53
C ALA A 77 -10.12 -11.19 22.19
N PRO A 78 -9.06 -10.82 21.43
CA PRO A 78 -9.21 -10.08 20.17
C PRO A 78 -10.12 -10.77 19.13
N ALA A 79 -10.17 -12.10 19.15
CA ALA A 79 -11.07 -12.88 18.30
C ALA A 79 -12.56 -12.65 18.66
N GLU A 80 -12.88 -12.59 19.96
CA GLU A 80 -14.23 -12.35 20.47
C GLU A 80 -14.67 -10.90 20.23
N VAL A 81 -13.75 -9.94 20.41
CA VAL A 81 -13.98 -8.53 20.03
C VAL A 81 -14.31 -8.43 18.55
N TRP A 82 -13.53 -9.08 17.69
CA TRP A 82 -13.77 -9.08 16.24
C TRP A 82 -15.13 -9.68 15.88
N ALA A 83 -15.52 -10.80 16.49
CA ALA A 83 -16.82 -11.41 16.27
C ALA A 83 -17.97 -10.49 16.73
N THR A 84 -17.85 -9.91 17.92
CA THR A 84 -18.85 -9.00 18.49
C THR A 84 -19.05 -7.78 17.59
N LEU A 85 -17.97 -7.17 17.10
CA LEU A 85 -18.06 -6.03 16.19
C LEU A 85 -18.75 -6.40 14.87
N LEU A 86 -18.51 -7.61 14.35
CA LEU A 86 -19.20 -8.09 13.16
C LEU A 86 -20.69 -8.33 13.39
N ASP A 87 -21.06 -8.90 14.54
CA ASP A 87 -22.46 -9.08 14.93
C ASP A 87 -23.18 -7.73 15.08
N GLU A 88 -22.45 -6.68 15.47
CA GLU A 88 -22.92 -5.29 15.53
C GLU A 88 -22.90 -4.56 14.17
N GLY A 89 -22.42 -5.21 13.11
CA GLY A 89 -22.30 -4.63 11.77
C GLY A 89 -21.15 -3.63 11.61
N VAL A 90 -20.20 -3.59 12.55
CA VAL A 90 -19.05 -2.69 12.54
C VAL A 90 -17.82 -3.41 12.00
N TYR A 91 -17.33 -2.98 10.83
CA TYR A 91 -16.11 -3.52 10.23
C TYR A 91 -14.94 -2.53 10.33
N LEU A 92 -13.97 -2.84 11.20
CA LEU A 92 -12.74 -2.07 11.32
C LEU A 92 -11.55 -2.71 10.57
N GLY A 93 -11.62 -4.01 10.28
CA GLY A 93 -10.57 -4.73 9.57
C GLY A 93 -10.72 -6.24 9.66
N SER A 94 -9.82 -6.97 8.98
CA SER A 94 -9.78 -8.43 9.04
C SER A 94 -9.28 -8.93 10.40
N HIS A 95 -9.66 -10.15 10.78
CA HIS A 95 -9.19 -10.81 12.00
C HIS A 95 -7.65 -10.72 12.17
N SER A 96 -6.88 -10.99 11.11
CA SER A 96 -5.42 -10.89 11.14
C SER A 96 -4.88 -9.47 11.38
N THR A 97 -5.67 -8.43 11.05
CA THR A 97 -5.29 -7.03 11.27
C THR A 97 -5.24 -6.71 12.76
N PHE A 98 -6.23 -7.17 13.53
CA PHE A 98 -6.29 -6.97 14.97
C PHE A 98 -5.05 -7.54 15.66
N TYR A 99 -4.70 -8.80 15.37
CA TYR A 99 -3.48 -9.41 15.89
C TYR A 99 -2.21 -8.73 15.41
N ARG A 100 -2.14 -8.29 14.15
CA ARG A 100 -0.96 -7.60 13.62
C ARG A 100 -0.70 -6.29 14.37
N LEU A 101 -1.73 -5.51 14.66
CA LEU A 101 -1.61 -4.25 15.38
C LEU A 101 -1.20 -4.48 16.84
N LEU A 102 -1.80 -5.45 17.52
CA LEU A 102 -1.39 -5.82 18.88
C LEU A 102 0.06 -6.32 18.94
N ARG A 103 0.52 -7.07 17.92
CA ARG A 103 1.93 -7.51 17.82
C ARG A 103 2.87 -6.33 17.65
N GLN A 104 2.48 -5.33 16.87
CA GLN A 104 3.26 -4.11 16.66
C GLN A 104 3.31 -3.24 17.92
N ALA A 105 2.24 -3.21 18.71
CA ALA A 105 2.18 -2.53 20.01
C ALA A 105 2.93 -3.27 21.14
N GLY A 106 3.30 -4.55 20.94
CA GLY A 106 3.99 -5.36 21.94
C GLY A 106 3.08 -6.03 22.98
N GLU A 107 1.76 -5.91 22.84
CA GLU A 107 0.77 -6.27 23.87
C GLU A 107 0.25 -7.71 23.79
N VAL A 108 0.78 -8.52 22.87
CA VAL A 108 0.26 -9.88 22.63
C VAL A 108 0.55 -10.84 23.79
N ARG A 109 1.61 -10.61 24.57
CA ARG A 109 2.02 -11.56 25.62
C ARG A 109 1.18 -11.47 26.89
N GLU A 110 0.64 -10.30 27.23
CA GLU A 110 -0.15 -10.12 28.46
C GLU A 110 -1.59 -10.60 28.29
N ARG A 111 -2.22 -10.32 27.14
CA ARG A 111 -3.63 -10.73 26.88
C ARG A 111 -3.78 -12.22 26.54
N LEU A 112 -2.77 -12.87 25.94
CA LEU A 112 -2.80 -14.31 25.68
C LEU A 112 -2.77 -15.13 26.98
N GLY A 113 -2.19 -14.62 28.08
CA GLY A 113 -2.22 -15.31 29.37
C GLY A 113 -3.63 -15.46 29.93
N SER A 114 -4.44 -14.38 29.84
CA SER A 114 -5.83 -14.37 30.30
C SER A 114 -6.76 -15.16 29.36
N ALA A 115 -6.65 -14.96 28.05
CA ALA A 115 -7.44 -15.71 27.08
C ALA A 115 -7.12 -17.21 27.09
N LEU A 116 -5.84 -17.59 27.33
CA LEU A 116 -5.45 -19.00 27.45
C LEU A 116 -6.03 -19.69 28.70
N SER A 117 -6.34 -18.91 29.73
CA SER A 117 -7.01 -19.40 30.94
C SER A 117 -8.52 -19.53 30.71
N ALA A 118 -9.14 -18.58 29.99
CA ALA A 118 -10.58 -18.57 29.73
C ALA A 118 -11.06 -19.71 28.80
N TRP A 119 -10.34 -20.02 27.70
CA TRP A 119 -10.74 -21.16 26.83
C TRP A 119 -10.62 -22.51 27.53
N ARG A 120 -9.71 -22.61 28.51
CA ARG A 120 -9.47 -23.84 29.27
C ARG A 120 -10.55 -24.09 30.32
N SER A 121 -11.42 -23.10 30.57
CA SER A 121 -12.53 -23.13 31.52
C SER A 121 -13.91 -23.28 30.88
N GLN A 122 -14.04 -23.48 29.56
CA GLN A 122 -15.34 -23.88 29.00
C GLN A 122 -15.63 -25.36 29.37
N PRO A 123 -16.70 -25.66 30.13
CA PRO A 123 -17.09 -27.04 30.38
C PRO A 123 -17.55 -27.66 29.06
N GLY A 124 -17.00 -28.84 28.77
CA GLY A 124 -17.28 -29.60 27.56
C GLY A 124 -18.78 -29.80 27.35
N ILE A 125 -19.22 -29.53 26.13
CA ILE A 125 -20.58 -29.80 25.67
C ILE A 125 -20.77 -31.32 25.71
N THR A 126 -21.63 -31.80 26.61
CA THR A 126 -22.22 -33.15 26.54
C THR A 126 -23.51 -33.07 25.75
#